data_AF-A0A1A8ZDY5-F1
#
_entry.id   AF-A0A1A8ZDY5-F1
#
_cell.length_a   1.000
_cell.length_b   1.000
_cell.length_c   1.000
_cell.angle_alpha   90.00
_cell.angle_beta   90.00
_cell.angle_gamma   90.00
#
_symmetry.space_group_name_H-M   'P 1'
#
loop_
_entity.id
_entity.type
_entity.pdbx_description
1 polymer ?
#
loop_
_entity_poly.entity_id
_entity_poly.type
_entity_poly.pdbx_seq_one_letter_code
_entity_poly.pdbx_strand_id
1 'polypeptide(L)'
;MTDGPPRLIAIDHDDYHAEHVGHTADGRQFFLTTPFEPGDPETGGGAEFVARYLFDASGRLLDAAIDAFGPRHLMDRDARRRTYEARLAELGPVTFDRIEVAPFAVQRFDTTFGLLPRPPEDEDEDDSWWVELHPGNYMAFTEPWDSGEYDT
;
A
#
# COMPACT_ATOMS: atom_id res chain seq x y z
N MET A 1 -17.65 17.96 11.34
CA MET A 1 -16.29 18.45 11.64
C MET A 1 -15.40 17.23 11.62
N THR A 2 -14.89 16.87 10.44
CA THR A 2 -13.93 15.79 10.27
C THR A 2 -12.60 16.24 10.88
N ASP A 3 -12.06 15.44 11.80
CA ASP A 3 -11.00 15.80 12.74
C ASP A 3 -9.58 15.75 12.10
N GLY A 4 -9.48 16.14 10.82
CA GLY A 4 -8.29 15.99 9.99
C GLY A 4 -8.09 14.56 9.45
N PRO A 5 -6.93 14.25 8.85
CA PRO A 5 -6.64 12.92 8.32
C PRO A 5 -6.56 11.88 9.45
N PRO A 6 -6.83 10.60 9.17
CA PRO A 6 -6.80 9.54 10.18
C PRO A 6 -5.40 9.34 10.75
N ARG A 7 -5.36 8.95 12.03
CA ARG A 7 -4.11 8.56 12.70
C ARG A 7 -3.70 7.13 12.37
N LEU A 8 -4.68 6.24 12.25
CA LEU A 8 -4.52 4.83 11.91
C LEU A 8 -5.64 4.42 10.96
N ILE A 9 -5.36 3.45 10.12
CA ILE A 9 -6.30 2.82 9.21
C ILE A 9 -6.13 1.31 9.36
N ALA A 10 -7.25 0.61 9.45
CA ALA A 10 -7.25 -0.84 9.42
C ALA A 10 -7.18 -1.36 7.98
N ILE A 11 -6.42 -2.42 7.79
CA ILE A 11 -6.41 -3.19 6.54
C ILE A 11 -6.67 -4.64 6.93
N ASP A 12 -7.82 -5.15 6.52
CA ASP A 12 -8.15 -6.55 6.74
C ASP A 12 -7.46 -7.42 5.68
N HIS A 13 -7.01 -8.60 6.10
CA HIS A 13 -6.50 -9.61 5.17
C HIS A 13 -7.65 -10.16 4.32
N ASP A 14 -7.47 -10.19 3.00
CA ASP A 14 -8.40 -10.77 2.03
C ASP A 14 -7.66 -11.64 0.99
N ASP A 15 -8.36 -12.12 -0.04
CA ASP A 15 -7.79 -12.88 -1.16
C ASP A 15 -7.60 -12.03 -2.43
N TYR A 16 -7.58 -10.70 -2.30
CA TYR A 16 -7.45 -9.73 -3.39
C TYR A 16 -6.24 -8.79 -3.19
N HIS A 17 -6.44 -7.49 -2.92
CA HIS A 17 -5.31 -6.55 -2.81
C HIS A 17 -4.58 -6.62 -1.47
N ALA A 18 -5.19 -7.22 -0.44
CA ALA A 18 -4.62 -7.41 0.89
C ALA A 18 -4.27 -8.89 1.19
N GLU A 19 -3.94 -9.67 0.15
CA GLU A 19 -3.52 -11.07 0.27
C GLU A 19 -2.33 -11.28 1.22
N HIS A 20 -1.36 -10.36 1.20
CA HIS A 20 -0.15 -10.47 2.01
C HIS A 20 -0.05 -9.30 3.00
N VAL A 21 -0.98 -9.31 3.95
CA VAL A 21 -1.08 -8.41 5.10
C VAL A 21 -1.09 -9.23 6.39
N GLY A 22 -0.41 -8.75 7.43
CA GLY A 22 -0.51 -9.35 8.76
C GLY A 22 0.68 -9.10 9.67
N HIS A 23 0.99 -10.07 10.52
CA HIS A 23 2.04 -9.95 11.53
C HIS A 23 3.19 -10.95 11.33
N THR A 24 4.40 -10.46 11.59
CA THR A 24 5.62 -11.27 11.70
C THR A 24 5.74 -11.87 13.10
N ALA A 25 6.56 -12.93 13.24
CA ALA A 25 6.75 -13.62 14.52
C ALA A 25 7.29 -12.75 15.67
N ASP A 26 7.93 -11.62 15.37
CA ASP A 26 8.44 -10.67 16.37
C ASP A 26 7.46 -9.51 16.67
N GLY A 27 6.23 -9.59 16.15
CA GLY A 27 5.14 -8.65 16.44
C GLY A 27 5.11 -7.39 15.58
N ARG A 28 5.96 -7.29 14.54
CA ARG A 28 5.83 -6.23 13.53
C ARG A 28 4.69 -6.55 12.57
N GLN A 29 4.03 -5.50 12.10
CA GLN A 29 3.02 -5.58 11.06
C GLN A 29 3.69 -5.47 9.68
N PHE A 30 3.14 -6.11 8.66
CA PHE A 30 3.64 -6.03 7.30
C PHE A 30 2.52 -5.90 6.27
N PHE A 31 2.88 -5.30 5.14
CA PHE A 31 2.06 -5.26 3.95
C PHE A 31 2.95 -5.45 2.72
N LEU A 32 2.69 -6.50 1.93
CA LEU A 32 3.38 -6.78 0.69
C LEU A 32 2.39 -6.72 -0.48
N THR A 33 2.66 -5.85 -1.42
CA THR A 33 1.74 -5.58 -2.54
C THR A 33 2.49 -5.23 -3.82
N THR A 34 1.74 -4.96 -4.89
CA THR A 34 2.29 -4.66 -6.21
C THR A 34 1.73 -3.36 -6.79
N PRO A 35 2.22 -2.20 -6.32
CA PRO A 35 1.82 -0.92 -6.88
C PRO A 35 2.24 -0.79 -8.34
N PHE A 36 1.61 0.15 -9.05
CA PHE A 36 1.95 0.42 -10.44
C PHE A 36 1.72 1.90 -10.78
N GLU A 37 2.55 2.43 -11.65
CA GLU A 37 2.26 3.67 -12.37
C GLU A 37 1.53 3.30 -13.66
N PRO A 38 0.33 3.86 -13.91
CA PRO A 38 -0.37 3.64 -15.16
C PRO A 38 0.52 3.94 -16.37
N GLY A 39 0.46 3.08 -17.37
CA GLY A 39 1.19 3.31 -18.61
C GLY A 39 0.63 4.53 -19.35
N ASP A 40 1.52 5.43 -19.75
CA ASP A 40 1.19 6.49 -20.70
C ASP A 40 1.19 5.89 -22.13
N PRO A 41 0.04 5.90 -22.83
CA PRO A 41 -0.06 5.35 -24.18
C PRO A 41 0.82 6.07 -25.21
N GLU A 42 1.15 7.33 -25.00
CA GLU A 42 1.94 8.15 -25.93
C GLU A 42 3.44 7.91 -25.77
N THR A 43 3.90 7.76 -24.53
CA THR A 43 5.33 7.54 -24.24
C THR A 43 5.69 6.06 -24.08
N GLY A 44 4.70 5.17 -24.02
CA GLY A 44 4.91 3.75 -23.68
C GLY A 44 5.42 3.58 -22.24
N GLY A 45 5.12 4.53 -21.36
CA GLY A 45 5.67 4.62 -20.01
C GLY A 45 4.98 3.70 -18.98
N GLY A 46 5.03 4.14 -17.73
CA GLY A 46 4.53 3.40 -16.56
C GLY A 46 5.57 2.46 -15.96
N ALA A 47 5.25 1.93 -14.79
CA ALA A 47 6.15 1.06 -14.05
C ALA A 47 5.37 0.10 -13.16
N GLU A 48 5.81 -1.15 -13.11
CA GLU A 48 5.32 -2.16 -12.17
C GLU A 48 6.30 -2.29 -11.01
N PHE A 49 5.77 -2.47 -9.81
CA PHE A 49 6.57 -2.61 -8.60
C PHE A 49 6.20 -3.85 -7.79
N VAL A 50 7.12 -4.22 -6.91
CA VAL A 50 6.86 -5.01 -5.70
C VAL A 50 7.23 -4.13 -4.53
N ALA A 51 6.33 -3.97 -3.57
CA ALA A 51 6.56 -3.12 -2.41
C ALA A 51 6.21 -3.86 -1.12
N ARG A 52 7.16 -3.89 -0.18
CA ARG A 52 7.00 -4.46 1.15
C ARG A 52 7.23 -3.39 2.19
N TYR A 53 6.23 -3.18 3.03
CA TYR A 53 6.27 -2.25 4.14
C TYR A 53 6.29 -3.01 5.46
N LEU A 54 7.09 -2.54 6.41
CA LEU A 54 7.12 -3.01 7.79
C LEU A 54 6.74 -1.89 8.73
N PHE A 55 5.91 -2.19 9.71
CA PHE A 55 5.47 -1.25 10.73
C PHE A 55 5.72 -1.82 12.12
N ASP A 56 5.90 -0.93 13.09
CA ASP A 56 5.89 -1.35 14.48
C ASP A 56 4.47 -1.71 14.95
N ALA A 57 4.38 -2.18 16.19
CA ALA A 57 3.11 -2.54 16.82
C ALA A 57 2.14 -1.35 17.00
N SER A 58 2.61 -0.10 16.79
CA SER A 58 1.76 1.10 16.82
C SER A 58 1.34 1.57 15.43
N GLY A 59 1.69 0.82 14.38
CA GLY A 59 1.35 1.15 13.01
C GLY A 59 2.30 2.15 12.34
N ARG A 60 3.41 2.52 12.97
CA ARG A 60 4.37 3.46 12.38
C ARG A 60 5.33 2.71 11.44
N LEU A 61 5.54 3.27 10.24
CA LEU A 61 6.48 2.71 9.27
C LEU A 61 7.90 2.61 9.86
N LEU A 62 8.48 1.43 9.77
CA LEU A 62 9.85 1.11 10.15
C LEU A 62 10.76 1.00 8.92
N ASP A 63 10.30 0.31 7.88
CA ASP A 63 11.08 0.03 6.69
C ASP A 63 10.20 -0.15 5.45
N ALA A 64 10.75 0.18 4.29
CA ALA A 64 10.13 -0.04 2.99
C ALA A 64 11.15 -0.59 1.99
N ALA A 65 10.88 -1.76 1.44
CA ALA A 65 11.63 -2.36 0.33
C ALA A 65 10.76 -2.29 -0.93
N ILE A 66 11.26 -1.60 -1.97
CA ILE A 66 10.51 -1.36 -3.21
C ILE A 66 11.42 -1.69 -4.40
N ASP A 67 10.95 -2.61 -5.25
CA ASP A 67 11.65 -3.10 -6.42
C ASP A 67 10.87 -2.71 -7.69
N ALA A 68 11.58 -2.12 -8.66
CA ALA A 68 11.00 -1.65 -9.92
C ALA A 68 11.26 -2.63 -11.06
N PHE A 69 10.25 -2.82 -11.92
CA PHE A 69 10.30 -3.74 -13.06
C PHE A 69 10.05 -3.06 -14.41
N GLY A 70 9.88 -1.74 -14.40
CA GLY A 70 9.60 -0.94 -15.59
C GLY A 70 8.21 -1.20 -16.17
N PRO A 71 7.97 -0.76 -17.42
CA PRO A 71 6.65 -0.83 -18.04
C PRO A 71 6.13 -2.27 -18.14
N ARG A 72 4.83 -2.46 -17.86
CA ARG A 72 4.17 -3.78 -17.81
C ARG A 72 4.37 -4.63 -19.07
N HIS A 73 4.48 -4.00 -20.23
CA HIS A 73 4.65 -4.68 -21.52
C HIS A 73 6.09 -5.14 -21.81
N LEU A 74 7.09 -4.62 -21.07
CA LEU A 74 8.51 -4.99 -21.17
C LEU A 74 9.03 -5.78 -19.97
N MET A 75 8.29 -5.77 -18.87
CA MET A 75 8.66 -6.42 -17.62
C MET A 75 8.85 -7.94 -17.74
N ASP A 76 9.92 -8.45 -17.13
CA ASP A 76 10.08 -9.87 -16.82
C ASP A 76 9.14 -10.27 -15.66
N ARG A 77 8.05 -10.97 -16.01
CA ARG A 77 7.02 -11.42 -15.06
C ARG A 77 7.54 -12.46 -14.09
N ASP A 78 8.43 -13.34 -14.52
CA ASP A 78 9.00 -14.37 -13.66
C ASP A 78 9.98 -13.76 -12.66
N ALA A 79 10.75 -12.74 -13.08
CA ALA A 79 11.57 -11.97 -12.15
C ALA A 79 10.73 -11.26 -11.10
N ARG A 80 9.64 -10.59 -11.50
CA ARG A 80 8.72 -9.94 -10.56
C ARG A 80 8.13 -10.93 -9.55
N ARG A 81 7.65 -12.09 -10.03
CA ARG A 81 7.12 -13.14 -9.14
C ARG A 81 8.17 -13.62 -8.15
N ARG A 82 9.39 -13.94 -8.62
CA ARG A 82 10.49 -14.38 -7.73
C ARG A 82 10.84 -13.33 -6.69
N THR A 83 10.85 -12.05 -7.06
CA THR A 83 11.11 -10.97 -6.10
C THR A 83 9.98 -10.87 -5.07
N TYR A 84 8.71 -10.97 -5.49
CA TYR A 84 7.57 -10.97 -4.58
C TYR A 84 7.69 -12.10 -3.54
N GLU A 85 7.92 -13.33 -4.01
CA GLU A 85 8.13 -14.51 -3.14
C GLU A 85 9.34 -14.32 -2.20
N ALA A 86 10.43 -13.74 -2.70
CA ALA A 86 11.61 -13.44 -1.89
C ALA A 86 11.33 -12.40 -0.80
N ARG A 87 10.60 -11.32 -1.10
CA ARG A 87 10.20 -10.30 -0.11
C ARG A 87 9.29 -10.85 0.98
N LEU A 88 8.40 -11.78 0.62
CA LEU A 88 7.59 -12.50 1.60
C LEU A 88 8.47 -13.40 2.47
N ALA A 89 9.38 -14.17 1.87
CA ALA A 89 10.27 -15.07 2.61
C ALA A 89 11.23 -14.33 3.57
N GLU A 90 11.65 -13.11 3.23
CA GLU A 90 12.48 -12.24 4.09
C GLU A 90 11.80 -11.89 5.43
N LEU A 91 10.47 -11.97 5.52
CA LEU A 91 9.72 -11.73 6.76
C LEU A 91 9.84 -12.90 7.76
N GLY A 92 10.26 -14.08 7.29
CA GLY A 92 10.23 -15.30 8.09
C GLY A 92 8.80 -15.82 8.29
N PRO A 93 8.52 -16.55 9.38
CA PRO A 93 7.16 -16.97 9.71
C PRO A 93 6.24 -15.77 9.93
N VAL A 94 5.09 -15.79 9.26
CA VAL A 94 4.05 -14.76 9.33
C VAL A 94 2.68 -15.37 9.61
N THR A 95 1.80 -14.58 10.20
CA THR A 95 0.36 -14.82 10.27
C THR A 95 -0.31 -13.79 9.37
N PHE A 96 -1.24 -14.23 8.52
CA PHE A 96 -2.07 -13.33 7.73
C PHE A 96 -3.31 -12.97 8.53
N ASP A 97 -3.45 -11.71 8.86
CA ASP A 97 -4.49 -11.13 9.70
C ASP A 97 -4.55 -9.62 9.50
N ARG A 98 -5.51 -8.96 10.17
CA ARG A 98 -5.69 -7.52 10.13
C ARG A 98 -4.48 -6.77 10.69
N ILE A 99 -4.13 -5.65 10.06
CA ILE A 99 -3.16 -4.67 10.57
C ILE A 99 -3.83 -3.30 10.77
N GLU A 100 -3.24 -2.46 11.62
CA GLU A 100 -3.60 -1.06 11.84
C GLU A 100 -2.35 -0.19 11.69
N VAL A 101 -2.35 0.66 10.66
CA VAL A 101 -1.16 1.42 10.24
C VAL A 101 -1.46 2.91 10.08
N ALA A 102 -0.47 3.73 10.40
CA ALA A 102 -0.55 5.17 10.14
C ALA A 102 -0.33 5.44 8.65
N PRO A 103 -1.00 6.46 8.07
CA PRO A 103 -0.64 6.96 6.75
C PRO A 103 0.85 7.25 6.63
N PHE A 104 1.45 6.96 5.48
CA PHE A 104 2.89 7.07 5.27
C PHE A 104 3.21 7.37 3.81
N ALA A 105 4.38 7.99 3.58
CA ALA A 105 4.87 8.32 2.25
C ALA A 105 6.36 7.96 2.14
N VAL A 106 6.73 7.28 1.05
CA VAL A 106 8.10 6.89 0.72
C VAL A 106 8.42 7.35 -0.71
N GLN A 107 9.41 8.23 -0.87
CA GLN A 107 9.88 8.65 -2.19
C GLN A 107 10.94 7.67 -2.72
N ARG A 108 10.68 7.06 -3.88
CA ARG A 108 11.62 6.20 -4.64
C ARG A 108 11.31 6.28 -6.13
N PHE A 109 12.32 6.14 -6.98
CA PHE A 109 12.13 6.13 -8.45
C PHE A 109 11.37 7.34 -9.00
N ASP A 110 11.54 8.52 -8.38
CA ASP A 110 10.77 9.75 -8.68
C ASP A 110 9.24 9.63 -8.48
N THR A 111 8.81 8.60 -7.76
CA THR A 111 7.40 8.30 -7.42
C THR A 111 7.20 8.26 -5.90
N THR A 112 6.01 8.64 -5.44
CA THR A 112 5.60 8.52 -4.03
C THR A 112 4.80 7.24 -3.83
N PHE A 113 5.24 6.44 -2.86
CA PHE A 113 4.59 5.20 -2.45
C PHE A 113 3.98 5.34 -1.07
N GLY A 114 2.83 4.70 -0.85
CA GLY A 114 2.24 4.54 0.48
C GLY A 114 0.78 4.94 0.55
N LEU A 115 0.28 5.03 1.79
CA LEU A 115 -1.09 5.41 2.11
C LEU A 115 -1.15 6.92 2.31
N LEU A 116 -1.66 7.63 1.31
CA LEU A 116 -1.64 9.10 1.26
C LEU A 116 -3.03 9.65 1.61
N PRO A 117 -3.15 10.46 2.68
CA PRO A 117 -4.40 11.14 2.98
C PRO A 117 -4.70 12.23 1.95
N ARG A 118 -5.91 12.19 1.42
CA ARG A 118 -6.48 13.17 0.51
C ARG A 118 -7.57 13.96 1.24
N PRO A 119 -7.44 15.29 1.38
CA PRO A 119 -8.50 16.11 1.97
C PRO A 119 -9.74 16.09 1.08
N PRO A 120 -10.93 16.38 1.64
CA PRO A 120 -12.11 16.65 0.84
C PRO A 120 -11.86 17.81 -0.13
N GLU A 121 -12.45 17.74 -1.33
CA GLU A 121 -12.26 18.72 -2.40
C GLU A 121 -12.93 20.06 -2.10
N ASP A 122 -14.08 20.02 -1.43
CA ASP A 122 -14.79 21.19 -0.93
C ASP A 122 -15.17 21.00 0.54
N GLU A 123 -14.76 21.93 1.39
CA GLU A 123 -15.04 21.89 2.84
C GLU A 123 -16.54 22.10 3.17
N ASP A 124 -17.32 22.58 2.18
CA ASP A 124 -18.75 22.88 2.27
C ASP A 124 -19.65 21.76 1.68
N GLU A 125 -19.07 20.75 1.04
CA GLU A 125 -19.78 19.54 0.59
C GLU A 125 -19.57 18.41 1.61
N ASP A 126 -20.49 17.44 1.66
CA ASP A 126 -20.34 16.21 2.48
C ASP A 126 -19.22 15.29 1.93
N ASP A 127 -18.17 15.87 1.34
CA ASP A 127 -16.99 15.14 0.92
C ASP A 127 -16.16 14.78 2.16
N SER A 128 -15.65 13.56 2.16
CA SER A 128 -14.95 12.97 3.30
C SER A 128 -13.46 12.88 3.00
N TRP A 129 -12.66 12.75 4.05
CA TRP A 129 -11.26 12.37 3.84
C TRP A 129 -11.19 11.00 3.16
N TRP A 130 -10.18 10.83 2.32
CA TRP A 130 -9.80 9.55 1.76
C TRP A 130 -8.36 9.24 2.12
N VAL A 131 -8.02 7.96 2.15
CA VAL A 131 -6.61 7.55 2.15
C VAL A 131 -6.38 6.57 1.02
N GLU A 132 -5.49 6.94 0.12
CA GLU A 132 -5.28 6.24 -1.15
C GLU A 132 -3.93 5.54 -1.15
N LEU A 133 -3.88 4.30 -1.65
CA LEU A 133 -2.65 3.56 -1.84
C LEU A 133 -2.00 3.92 -3.17
N HIS A 134 -0.86 4.62 -3.09
CA HIS A 134 -0.10 5.07 -4.25
C HIS A 134 1.20 4.27 -4.45
N PRO A 135 1.70 4.18 -5.69
CA PRO A 135 1.05 4.58 -6.94
C PRO A 135 -0.02 3.56 -7.40
N GLY A 136 -0.95 4.04 -8.23
CA GLY A 136 -1.96 3.24 -8.91
C GLY A 136 -3.37 3.39 -8.34
N ASN A 137 -3.50 3.90 -7.11
CA ASN A 137 -4.77 4.15 -6.43
C ASN A 137 -5.75 2.98 -6.52
N TYR A 138 -5.27 1.77 -6.24
CA TYR A 138 -6.04 0.52 -6.35
C TYR A 138 -6.60 0.05 -4.99
N MET A 139 -6.37 0.83 -3.93
CA MET A 139 -7.03 0.69 -2.64
C MET A 139 -7.27 2.08 -2.07
N ALA A 140 -8.51 2.40 -1.74
CA ALA A 140 -8.91 3.67 -1.18
C ALA A 140 -9.79 3.46 0.06
N PHE A 141 -9.44 4.11 1.17
CA PHE A 141 -10.10 3.92 2.47
C PHE A 141 -10.87 5.17 2.87
N THR A 142 -12.01 4.97 3.52
CA THR A 142 -12.87 6.03 4.08
C THR A 142 -13.30 5.69 5.51
N GLU A 143 -14.01 6.62 6.15
CA GLU A 143 -14.60 6.36 7.45
C GLU A 143 -15.66 5.23 7.41
N PRO A 144 -15.74 4.40 8.45
CA PRO A 144 -14.92 4.45 9.67
C PRO A 144 -13.52 3.85 9.44
N TRP A 145 -12.47 4.54 9.90
CA TRP A 145 -11.07 4.17 9.63
C TRP A 145 -10.64 2.81 10.18
N ASP A 146 -11.42 2.24 11.09
CA ASP A 146 -11.25 0.91 11.66
C ASP A 146 -12.10 -0.17 10.97
N SER A 147 -12.75 0.12 9.84
CA SER A 147 -13.54 -0.87 9.09
C SER A 147 -12.67 -2.04 8.62
N GLY A 148 -11.47 -1.76 8.11
CA GLY A 148 -10.63 -2.73 7.42
C GLY A 148 -10.96 -2.86 5.92
N GLU A 149 -12.02 -2.20 5.47
CA GLU A 149 -12.56 -2.27 4.10
C GLU A 149 -12.01 -1.14 3.22
N TYR A 150 -11.90 -1.39 1.92
CA TYR A 150 -11.42 -0.43 0.93
C TYR A 150 -12.21 -0.52 -0.37
N ASP A 151 -12.23 0.59 -1.11
CA ASP A 151 -12.74 0.70 -2.46
C ASP A 151 -11.60 0.52 -3.50
N THR A 152 -11.96 0.05 -4.70
CA THR A 152 -11.04 -0.26 -5.82
C THR A 152 -11.50 0.31 -7.15
#